data_AF-A0A940N124-F1
#
_entry.id   AF-A0A940N124-F1
#
_cell.length_a   1.000
_cell.length_b   1.000
_cell.length_c   1.000
_cell.angle_alpha   90.00
_cell.angle_beta   90.00
_cell.angle_gamma   90.00
#
_symmetry.space_group_name_H-M   'P 1'
#
loop_
_entity.id
_entity.type
_entity.pdbx_description
1 polymer ?
#
loop_
_entity_poly.entity_id
_entity_poly.type
_entity_poly.pdbx_seq_one_letter_code
_entity_poly.pdbx_strand_id
1 'polypeptide(L)'
;MNEMSASATSLVASLPDGAEPGLLLQRVVFDRAAALMPLYVRMLRQEREQPAPPRPEGGVLRIPRGATASFDTYFGAFFEHQWRAWTGLRGLSLELRASGRLLLRVLRRTPEGEDVLLEALETEADPALPITLDLPADLPNAHAAGRVFFEVTARGGEVLLRSAAWRAPEAEPAPVGLVPVFCTFNREAALADLLASITGDLETASLLPRLVIVNQGRPGLLSHPAIAALPAAFRERLLVIEQGNFGGAGGFTRGLLAAMEQPGATHALLMDDDIRLEPESLRRAAAFFSIARPGLALGGQMLDGLRPTRLYEAGANIDPATWYLRPQLPDHPLAARRDLDAFLAPASMHYNGWWFFGLPLEMLRQAGLPLPCFIRGDDVEYGRRLHDAGLHTVSLPGVAVWHEPFYARIGGWQLYYETRNMLVTAALHFPRGRHALTWLMFKRLATYLLTYRYYGAALVLQAVRDYLRGPALLEDSPAALHASLAAHKEAHPPQSLPMERVVPPAAVPRDSGGRARIALRLAWALARNWRRPTAEHAAPVRLPMPDLLWFRVTRHDHLVLEQWWDPERPVLRRSREAFRRLFRDGLTLLRRLDREGPAAAEAWRQAFPTITSPPFWPRYLGLPAGE
;
A
#
# COMPACT_ATOMS: atom_id res chain seq x y z
N MET A 1 49.10 -32.62 9.81
CA MET A 1 48.66 -33.95 10.29
C MET A 1 47.64 -33.73 11.41
N ASN A 2 46.37 -33.56 11.03
CA ASN A 2 45.22 -34.08 11.76
C ASN A 2 44.00 -33.88 10.87
N GLU A 3 43.38 -35.01 10.55
CA GLU A 3 42.28 -35.18 9.62
C GLU A 3 40.98 -34.65 10.23
N MET A 4 40.20 -33.91 9.44
CA MET A 4 38.76 -33.80 9.63
C MET A 4 38.11 -34.15 8.30
N SER A 5 37.77 -35.44 8.21
CA SER A 5 36.96 -36.05 7.17
C SER A 5 35.63 -35.32 7.03
N ALA A 6 35.42 -34.68 5.88
CA ALA A 6 34.12 -34.21 5.44
C ALA A 6 33.36 -35.43 4.86
N SER A 7 32.46 -36.00 5.67
CA SER A 7 31.50 -37.00 5.23
C SER A 7 30.51 -36.34 4.27
N ALA A 8 30.73 -36.53 2.96
CA ALA A 8 29.73 -36.28 1.93
C ALA A 8 28.64 -37.35 2.03
N THR A 9 27.62 -37.09 2.85
CA THR A 9 26.44 -37.95 2.93
C THR A 9 25.52 -37.62 1.77
N SER A 10 25.61 -38.43 0.71
CA SER A 10 24.63 -38.52 -0.36
C SER A 10 23.28 -38.97 0.22
N LEU A 11 22.34 -38.04 0.39
CA LEU A 11 20.92 -38.34 0.55
C LEU A 11 20.14 -37.34 -0.32
N VAL A 12 19.96 -37.71 -1.59
CA VAL A 12 18.78 -37.24 -2.33
C VAL A 12 17.60 -37.94 -1.65
N ALA A 13 16.96 -37.26 -0.71
CA ALA A 13 15.70 -37.73 -0.19
C ALA A 13 14.64 -37.51 -1.29
N SER A 14 14.40 -38.53 -2.10
CA SER A 14 13.09 -38.68 -2.72
C SER A 14 12.10 -38.79 -1.56
N LEU A 15 11.09 -37.92 -1.52
CA LEU A 15 9.95 -38.11 -0.62
C LEU A 15 9.49 -39.57 -0.74
N PRO A 16 9.27 -40.29 0.37
CA PRO A 16 8.66 -41.62 0.28
C PRO A 16 7.37 -41.52 -0.51
N ASP A 17 7.11 -42.49 -1.40
CA ASP A 17 5.89 -42.55 -2.22
C ASP A 17 4.66 -42.27 -1.35
N GLY A 18 4.03 -41.09 -1.55
CA GLY A 18 2.83 -40.67 -0.84
C GLY A 18 2.99 -39.60 0.26
N ALA A 19 4.19 -39.09 0.56
CA ALA A 19 4.33 -37.93 1.45
C ALA A 19 4.03 -36.62 0.69
N GLU A 20 2.92 -35.96 1.04
CA GLU A 20 2.59 -34.60 0.58
C GLU A 20 3.76 -33.65 0.94
N PRO A 21 4.27 -32.84 -0.01
CA PRO A 21 5.50 -32.03 0.17
C PRO A 21 5.41 -30.89 1.20
N GLY A 22 4.37 -30.86 2.04
CA GLY A 22 4.08 -29.77 2.98
C GLY A 22 3.39 -28.57 2.33
N LEU A 23 2.89 -27.66 3.18
CA LEU A 23 2.18 -26.45 2.75
C LEU A 23 3.10 -25.57 1.90
N LEU A 24 2.68 -25.25 0.68
CA LEU A 24 3.35 -24.27 -0.18
C LEU A 24 3.17 -22.86 0.40
N LEU A 25 4.27 -22.22 0.83
CA LEU A 25 4.25 -20.86 1.37
C LEU A 25 4.47 -19.80 0.29
N GLN A 26 5.43 -20.05 -0.59
CA GLN A 26 5.90 -19.08 -1.58
C GLN A 26 6.52 -19.81 -2.78
N ARG A 27 6.01 -19.56 -3.99
CA ARG A 27 6.74 -19.86 -5.23
C ARG A 27 7.77 -18.77 -5.50
N VAL A 28 8.87 -19.17 -6.10
CA VAL A 28 9.93 -18.27 -6.56
C VAL A 28 9.68 -17.96 -8.02
N VAL A 29 9.18 -16.75 -8.26
CA VAL A 29 8.86 -16.23 -9.59
C VAL A 29 10.12 -15.61 -10.19
N PHE A 30 10.36 -15.81 -11.49
CA PHE A 30 11.51 -15.22 -12.19
C PHE A 30 11.25 -14.96 -13.68
N ASP A 31 10.00 -15.07 -14.13
CA ASP A 31 9.53 -14.84 -15.50
C ASP A 31 8.87 -13.46 -15.63
N ARG A 32 9.63 -12.41 -15.36
CA ARG A 32 9.13 -11.02 -15.36
C ARG A 32 9.92 -10.15 -16.33
N ALA A 33 9.35 -8.98 -16.65
CA ALA A 33 9.98 -8.03 -17.55
C ALA A 33 11.38 -7.64 -17.05
N ALA A 34 12.34 -7.44 -17.96
CA ALA A 34 13.74 -7.17 -17.65
C ALA A 34 13.94 -6.04 -16.63
N ALA A 35 13.13 -4.98 -16.71
CA ALA A 35 13.18 -3.83 -15.79
C ALA A 35 12.82 -4.18 -14.33
N LEU A 36 12.08 -5.26 -14.10
CA LEU A 36 11.68 -5.73 -12.77
C LEU A 36 12.57 -6.83 -12.22
N MET A 37 13.39 -7.47 -13.06
CA MET A 37 14.23 -8.60 -12.67
C MET A 37 15.09 -8.40 -11.41
N PRO A 38 15.61 -7.19 -11.10
CA PRO A 38 16.30 -6.96 -9.82
C PRO A 38 15.48 -7.30 -8.56
N LEU A 39 14.15 -7.32 -8.66
CA LEU A 39 13.24 -7.70 -7.58
C LEU A 39 13.03 -9.22 -7.47
N TYR A 40 13.43 -10.00 -8.48
CA TYR A 40 13.16 -11.44 -8.56
C TYR A 40 14.43 -12.29 -8.53
N VAL A 41 15.47 -11.94 -9.31
CA VAL A 41 16.73 -12.71 -9.34
C VAL A 41 17.91 -11.84 -9.76
N ARG A 42 19.09 -12.11 -9.19
CA ARG A 42 20.36 -11.47 -9.58
C ARG A 42 21.33 -12.51 -10.12
N MET A 43 21.94 -12.25 -11.27
CA MET A 43 23.06 -13.04 -11.77
C MET A 43 24.37 -12.54 -11.19
N LEU A 44 25.19 -13.45 -10.67
CA LEU A 44 26.53 -13.19 -10.14
C LEU A 44 27.56 -13.96 -10.98
N ARG A 45 28.75 -13.40 -11.20
CA ARG A 45 29.88 -14.06 -11.89
C ARG A 45 31.19 -13.76 -11.18
N GLN A 46 32.11 -14.73 -11.14
CA GLN A 46 33.41 -14.59 -10.49
C GLN A 46 34.43 -13.74 -11.29
N GLU A 47 34.26 -13.53 -12.61
CA GLU A 47 35.36 -13.04 -13.47
C GLU A 47 35.04 -11.94 -14.53
N ARG A 48 33.87 -11.28 -14.54
CA ARG A 48 33.61 -10.10 -15.42
C ARG A 48 32.70 -9.03 -14.78
N GLU A 49 33.01 -7.76 -15.09
CA GLU A 49 32.45 -6.52 -14.51
C GLU A 49 30.96 -6.23 -14.75
N GLN A 50 30.22 -7.02 -15.54
CA GLN A 50 28.76 -6.92 -15.57
C GLN A 50 28.13 -8.21 -16.13
N PRO A 51 27.25 -8.89 -15.37
CA PRO A 51 26.57 -10.09 -15.83
C PRO A 51 25.53 -9.76 -16.91
N ALA A 52 25.35 -10.67 -17.88
CA ALA A 52 24.18 -10.61 -18.75
C ALA A 52 22.92 -10.71 -17.87
N PRO A 53 21.87 -9.91 -18.13
CA PRO A 53 20.67 -9.94 -17.31
C PRO A 53 20.03 -11.34 -17.36
N PRO A 54 19.40 -11.78 -16.26
CA PRO A 54 18.67 -13.04 -16.24
C PRO A 54 17.64 -13.06 -17.38
N ARG A 55 17.67 -14.12 -18.20
CA ARG A 55 16.73 -14.34 -19.32
C ARG A 55 15.84 -15.53 -19.00
N PRO A 56 14.65 -15.31 -18.41
CA PRO A 56 13.62 -16.32 -18.40
C PRO A 56 13.09 -16.50 -19.84
N GLU A 57 13.11 -17.72 -20.35
CA GLU A 57 12.52 -18.08 -21.64
C GLU A 57 11.49 -19.19 -21.40
N GLY A 58 10.22 -18.96 -21.74
CA GLY A 58 9.16 -19.94 -21.56
C GLY A 58 8.98 -20.43 -20.12
N GLY A 59 9.18 -19.55 -19.12
CA GLY A 59 9.08 -19.89 -17.70
C GLY A 59 10.30 -20.60 -17.12
N VAL A 60 11.41 -20.73 -17.88
CA VAL A 60 12.64 -21.38 -17.43
C VAL A 60 13.76 -20.37 -17.32
N LEU A 61 14.44 -20.33 -16.16
CA LEU A 61 15.63 -19.50 -15.96
C LEU A 61 16.88 -20.26 -16.39
N ARG A 62 17.61 -19.70 -17.36
CA ARG A 62 18.89 -20.24 -17.83
C ARG A 62 20.04 -19.66 -17.02
N ILE A 63 20.86 -20.53 -16.44
CA ILE A 63 22.03 -20.17 -15.64
C ILE A 63 23.28 -20.64 -16.39
N PRO A 64 24.05 -19.72 -17.01
CA PRO A 64 25.24 -20.09 -17.77
C PRO A 64 26.31 -20.75 -16.90
N ARG A 65 27.13 -21.62 -17.51
CA ARG A 65 28.28 -22.25 -16.84
C ARG A 65 29.11 -21.24 -16.03
N GLY A 66 29.32 -21.55 -14.76
CA GLY A 66 30.10 -20.73 -13.82
C GLY A 66 29.40 -19.45 -13.32
N ALA A 67 28.17 -19.17 -13.77
CA ALA A 67 27.34 -18.11 -13.20
C ALA A 67 26.57 -18.65 -11.98
N THR A 68 26.15 -17.73 -11.11
CA THR A 68 25.30 -18.01 -9.96
C THR A 68 24.04 -17.19 -10.03
N ALA A 69 22.88 -17.85 -9.93
CA ALA A 69 21.60 -17.21 -9.74
C ALA A 69 21.33 -17.02 -8.25
N SER A 70 21.26 -15.77 -7.78
CA SER A 70 20.94 -15.45 -6.39
C SER A 70 19.52 -14.93 -6.28
N PHE A 71 18.75 -15.52 -5.37
CA PHE A 71 17.37 -15.16 -5.05
C PHE A 71 17.27 -14.33 -3.76
N ASP A 72 18.36 -13.66 -3.35
CA ASP A 72 18.36 -12.65 -2.27
C ASP A 72 17.65 -11.35 -2.70
N THR A 73 16.43 -11.47 -3.21
CA THR A 73 15.66 -10.39 -3.84
C THR A 73 14.34 -10.20 -3.13
N TYR A 74 13.66 -9.09 -3.41
CA TYR A 74 12.41 -8.73 -2.73
C TYR A 74 11.30 -9.79 -2.88
N PHE A 75 11.13 -10.37 -4.07
CA PHE A 75 10.17 -11.45 -4.30
C PHE A 75 10.80 -12.85 -4.20
N GLY A 76 12.12 -12.99 -4.36
CA GLY A 76 12.79 -14.30 -4.34
C GLY A 76 13.09 -14.82 -2.93
N ALA A 77 13.43 -13.92 -2.00
CA ALA A 77 13.79 -14.28 -0.64
C ALA A 77 12.54 -14.63 0.20
N PHE A 78 12.74 -15.46 1.22
CA PHE A 78 11.77 -15.77 2.25
C PHE A 78 12.10 -14.96 3.51
N PHE A 79 11.26 -13.97 3.83
CA PHE A 79 11.45 -13.12 5.01
C PHE A 79 10.96 -13.83 6.28
N GLU A 80 11.74 -14.80 6.76
CA GLU A 80 11.35 -15.72 7.83
C GLU A 80 10.97 -15.03 9.14
N HIS A 81 11.51 -13.84 9.42
CA HIS A 81 11.17 -13.07 10.62
C HIS A 81 9.66 -12.84 10.74
N GLN A 82 9.03 -12.33 9.68
CA GLN A 82 7.61 -12.01 9.66
C GLN A 82 6.75 -13.26 9.79
N TRP A 83 7.14 -14.36 9.14
CA TRP A 83 6.41 -15.62 9.27
C TRP A 83 6.52 -16.17 10.69
N ARG A 84 7.73 -16.32 11.24
CA ARG A 84 7.94 -16.92 12.58
C ARG A 84 7.34 -16.08 13.72
N ALA A 85 7.33 -14.75 13.58
CA ALA A 85 6.73 -13.86 14.57
C ALA A 85 5.20 -14.02 14.67
N TRP A 86 4.54 -14.25 13.54
CA TRP A 86 3.09 -14.09 13.39
C TRP A 86 2.33 -15.36 13.04
N THR A 87 3.02 -16.46 12.71
CA THR A 87 2.41 -17.74 12.33
C THR A 87 2.88 -18.88 13.23
N GLY A 88 2.36 -20.09 12.95
CA GLY A 88 2.80 -21.36 13.55
C GLY A 88 3.98 -22.03 12.83
N LEU A 89 4.73 -21.33 11.98
CA LEU A 89 5.81 -21.91 11.17
C LEU A 89 6.94 -22.53 12.03
N ARG A 90 7.12 -23.86 11.90
CA ARG A 90 8.20 -24.63 12.57
C ARG A 90 9.33 -24.94 11.60
N GLY A 91 9.13 -25.85 10.66
CA GLY A 91 10.09 -26.17 9.60
C GLY A 91 9.97 -25.29 8.36
N LEU A 92 11.05 -25.19 7.59
CA LEU A 92 11.09 -24.58 6.26
C LEU A 92 11.90 -25.50 5.34
N SER A 93 11.40 -25.75 4.14
CA SER A 93 12.11 -26.50 3.10
C SER A 93 12.09 -25.77 1.78
N LEU A 94 13.11 -26.03 0.96
CA LEU A 94 13.23 -25.53 -0.40
C LEU A 94 13.05 -26.69 -1.38
N GLU A 95 12.05 -26.59 -2.25
CA GLU A 95 11.81 -27.51 -3.37
C GLU A 95 12.21 -26.83 -4.68
N LEU A 96 12.94 -27.53 -5.56
CA LEU A 96 13.35 -27.01 -6.86
C LEU A 96 13.20 -28.08 -7.94
N ARG A 97 12.87 -27.65 -9.17
CA ARG A 97 13.02 -28.48 -10.37
C ARG A 97 14.02 -27.84 -11.31
N ALA A 98 15.07 -28.56 -11.66
CA ALA A 98 16.13 -28.06 -12.53
C ALA A 98 16.69 -29.17 -13.42
N SER A 99 17.47 -28.80 -14.43
CA SER A 99 18.28 -29.75 -15.21
C SER A 99 19.73 -29.30 -15.31
N GLY A 100 20.64 -30.27 -15.24
CA GLY A 100 22.09 -30.06 -15.34
C GLY A 100 22.77 -30.05 -13.97
N ARG A 101 24.10 -30.14 -13.96
CA ARG A 101 24.91 -30.13 -12.74
C ARG A 101 24.89 -28.77 -12.06
N LEU A 102 24.45 -28.75 -10.81
CA LEU A 102 24.31 -27.52 -10.02
C LEU A 102 24.93 -27.66 -8.63
N LEU A 103 25.39 -26.53 -8.10
CA LEU A 103 25.60 -26.34 -6.67
C LEU A 103 24.49 -25.41 -6.16
N LEU A 104 23.66 -25.94 -5.28
CA LEU A 104 22.63 -25.22 -4.57
C LEU A 104 23.13 -24.87 -3.16
N ARG A 105 22.96 -23.61 -2.76
CA ARG A 105 23.26 -23.14 -1.41
C ARG A 105 22.06 -22.40 -0.86
N VAL A 106 21.68 -22.68 0.38
CA VAL A 106 20.67 -21.92 1.11
C VAL A 106 21.36 -21.13 2.20
N LEU A 107 21.12 -19.81 2.21
CA LEU A 107 21.74 -18.88 3.13
C LEU A 107 20.70 -18.10 3.90
N ARG A 108 21.06 -17.68 5.11
CA ARG A 108 20.32 -16.74 5.95
C ARG A 108 21.13 -15.46 6.08
N ARG A 109 20.49 -14.32 5.83
CA ARG A 109 21.01 -13.01 6.22
C ARG A 109 20.44 -12.63 7.58
N THR A 110 21.28 -12.54 8.59
CA THR A 110 20.88 -12.25 9.98
C THR A 110 20.59 -10.77 10.17
N PRO A 111 19.87 -10.37 11.24
CA PRO A 111 19.66 -8.96 11.59
C PRO A 111 20.95 -8.14 11.76
N GLU A 112 22.06 -8.79 12.11
CA GLU A 112 23.40 -8.21 12.22
C GLU A 112 24.06 -7.95 10.84
N GLY A 113 23.45 -8.43 9.77
CA GLY A 113 23.91 -8.25 8.39
C GLY A 113 24.91 -9.31 7.90
N GLU A 114 25.04 -10.41 8.63
CA GLU A 114 25.92 -11.54 8.30
C GLU A 114 25.20 -12.60 7.46
N ASP A 115 25.97 -13.31 6.62
CA ASP A 115 25.45 -14.39 5.78
C ASP A 115 25.88 -15.74 6.35
N VAL A 116 24.90 -16.50 6.81
CA VAL A 116 25.09 -17.84 7.38
C VAL A 116 24.65 -18.88 6.35
N LEU A 117 25.54 -19.81 6.00
CA LEU A 117 25.18 -20.96 5.18
C LEU A 117 24.35 -21.93 6.03
N LEU A 118 23.11 -22.19 5.61
CA LEU A 118 22.24 -23.15 6.26
C LEU A 118 22.45 -24.54 5.69
N GLU A 119 22.42 -24.67 4.36
CA GLU A 119 22.55 -25.95 3.66
C GLU A 119 23.24 -25.78 2.30
N ALA A 120 23.88 -26.84 1.82
CA ALA A 120 24.46 -26.89 0.48
C ALA A 120 24.39 -28.29 -0.13
N LEU A 121 24.04 -28.36 -1.42
CA LEU A 121 23.95 -29.59 -2.18
C LEU A 121 24.57 -29.40 -3.57
N GLU A 122 25.53 -30.25 -3.94
CA GLU A 122 25.98 -30.37 -5.32
C GLU A 122 25.42 -31.66 -5.93
N THR A 123 24.70 -31.57 -7.05
CA THR A 123 24.07 -32.72 -7.70
C THR A 123 23.91 -32.50 -9.20
N GLU A 124 23.77 -33.60 -9.94
CA GLU A 124 23.21 -33.59 -11.30
C GLU A 124 21.69 -33.55 -11.17
N ALA A 125 21.04 -32.48 -11.65
CA ALA A 125 19.60 -32.33 -11.54
C ALA A 125 18.88 -33.00 -12.73
N ASP A 126 17.92 -33.86 -12.42
CA ASP A 126 16.98 -34.43 -13.39
C ASP A 126 15.71 -33.56 -13.44
N PRO A 127 15.29 -33.03 -14.61
CA PRO A 127 14.08 -32.23 -14.72
C PRO A 127 12.79 -32.96 -14.31
N ALA A 128 12.78 -34.29 -14.28
CA ALA A 128 11.63 -35.10 -13.89
C ALA A 128 11.43 -35.18 -12.37
N LEU A 129 12.50 -35.01 -11.58
CA LEU A 129 12.48 -35.20 -10.13
C LEU A 129 12.70 -33.88 -9.38
N PRO A 130 11.90 -33.57 -8.36
CA PRO A 130 12.16 -32.42 -7.50
C PRO A 130 13.39 -32.68 -6.61
N ILE A 131 14.19 -31.64 -6.41
CA ILE A 131 15.21 -31.56 -5.37
C ILE A 131 14.57 -30.90 -4.16
N THR A 132 14.61 -31.54 -3.01
CA THR A 132 14.08 -31.01 -1.75
C THR A 132 15.19 -30.91 -0.72
N LEU A 133 15.32 -29.73 -0.09
CA LEU A 133 16.25 -29.46 1.00
C LEU A 133 15.46 -28.97 2.22
N ASP A 134 15.37 -29.82 3.22
CA ASP A 134 14.86 -29.44 4.53
C ASP A 134 15.92 -28.62 5.27
N LEU A 135 15.53 -27.46 5.79
CA LEU A 135 16.46 -26.63 6.53
C LEU A 135 16.53 -27.07 7.99
N PRO A 136 17.70 -26.93 8.65
CA PRO A 136 17.87 -27.31 10.05
C PRO A 136 16.77 -26.75 10.94
N ALA A 137 16.23 -27.63 11.78
CA ALA A 137 15.17 -27.30 12.74
C ALA A 137 15.65 -26.44 13.91
N ASP A 138 16.93 -26.05 13.98
CA ASP A 138 17.42 -25.10 14.99
C ASP A 138 16.78 -23.74 14.74
N LEU A 139 15.62 -23.56 15.38
CA LEU A 139 14.78 -22.38 15.24
C LEU A 139 15.48 -21.21 15.94
N PRO A 140 15.92 -20.17 15.21
CA PRO A 140 16.20 -18.92 15.87
C PRO A 140 14.90 -18.46 16.57
N ASN A 141 15.04 -17.86 17.75
CA ASN A 141 13.91 -17.11 18.31
C ASN A 141 13.45 -16.06 17.27
N ALA A 142 12.19 -15.61 17.33
CA ALA A 142 11.67 -14.66 16.33
C ALA A 142 12.56 -13.42 16.18
N HIS A 143 13.29 -13.02 17.23
CA HIS A 143 14.23 -11.89 17.22
C HIS A 143 15.55 -12.16 16.48
N ALA A 144 15.95 -13.42 16.29
CA ALA A 144 17.14 -13.85 15.55
C ALA A 144 16.82 -14.37 14.14
N ALA A 145 15.54 -14.47 13.78
CA ALA A 145 15.10 -14.79 12.43
C ALA A 145 15.42 -13.64 11.47
N GLY A 146 15.95 -13.97 10.28
CA GLY A 146 16.41 -13.01 9.29
C GLY A 146 15.63 -13.08 7.98
N ARG A 147 16.34 -13.03 6.84
CA ARG A 147 15.80 -13.45 5.54
C ARG A 147 16.57 -14.65 5.02
N VAL A 148 15.85 -15.65 4.53
CA VAL A 148 16.43 -16.84 3.90
C VAL A 148 16.34 -16.69 2.39
N PHE A 149 17.40 -17.06 1.69
CA PHE A 149 17.46 -17.05 0.24
C PHE A 149 18.32 -18.22 -0.24
N PHE A 150 18.30 -18.49 -1.53
CA PHE A 150 19.12 -19.54 -2.11
C PHE A 150 19.88 -19.05 -3.34
N GLU A 151 20.94 -19.77 -3.65
CA GLU A 151 21.80 -19.54 -4.79
C GLU A 151 21.97 -20.83 -5.58
N VAL A 152 21.84 -20.74 -6.91
CA VAL A 152 22.08 -21.85 -7.84
C VAL A 152 23.27 -21.51 -8.72
N THR A 153 24.38 -22.21 -8.52
CA THR A 153 25.59 -22.08 -9.34
C THR A 153 25.63 -23.20 -10.37
N ALA A 154 25.76 -22.84 -11.65
CA ALA A 154 25.89 -23.83 -12.72
C ALA A 154 27.31 -24.42 -12.75
N ARG A 155 27.42 -25.73 -12.55
CA ARG A 155 28.68 -26.48 -12.54
C ARG A 155 28.79 -27.30 -13.82
N GLY A 156 29.99 -27.38 -14.42
CA GLY A 156 30.21 -28.17 -15.65
C GLY A 156 29.57 -27.62 -16.93
N GLY A 157 28.28 -27.31 -16.93
CA GLY A 157 27.49 -26.83 -18.07
C GLY A 157 26.49 -25.74 -17.69
N GLU A 158 25.52 -25.49 -18.57
CA GLU A 158 24.35 -24.64 -18.28
C GLU A 158 23.38 -25.40 -17.37
N VAL A 159 22.75 -24.66 -16.44
CA VAL A 159 21.65 -25.17 -15.61
C VAL A 159 20.35 -24.49 -16.03
N LEU A 160 19.28 -25.27 -16.15
CA LEU A 160 17.94 -24.75 -16.43
C LEU A 160 17.09 -24.90 -15.18
N LEU A 161 16.75 -23.81 -14.51
CA LEU A 161 15.85 -23.80 -13.35
C LEU A 161 14.41 -23.60 -13.83
N ARG A 162 13.54 -24.57 -13.55
CA ARG A 162 12.13 -24.59 -14.00
C ARG A 162 11.17 -24.08 -12.95
N SER A 163 11.42 -24.43 -11.68
CA SER A 163 10.64 -23.93 -10.55
C SER A 163 11.46 -23.98 -9.28
N ALA A 164 11.10 -23.11 -8.33
CA ALA A 164 11.52 -23.24 -6.94
C ALA A 164 10.40 -22.76 -6.01
N ALA A 165 10.32 -23.33 -4.82
CA ALA A 165 9.27 -23.03 -3.85
C ALA A 165 9.76 -23.23 -2.41
N TRP A 166 9.31 -22.35 -1.53
CA TRP A 166 9.43 -22.50 -0.08
C TRP A 166 8.20 -23.20 0.47
N ARG A 167 8.41 -24.24 1.28
CA ARG A 167 7.35 -25.05 1.87
C ARG A 167 7.51 -25.18 3.38
N ALA A 168 6.39 -25.43 4.06
CA ALA A 168 6.35 -25.80 5.47
C ALA A 168 5.99 -27.29 5.60
N PRO A 169 6.98 -28.19 5.80
CA PRO A 169 6.74 -29.64 5.82
C PRO A 169 5.81 -30.08 6.96
N GLU A 170 5.87 -29.42 8.10
CA GLU A 170 5.12 -29.76 9.32
C GLU A 170 3.90 -28.85 9.56
N ALA A 171 3.52 -28.01 8.60
CA ALA A 171 2.40 -27.10 8.79
C ALA A 171 1.06 -27.84 8.70
N GLU A 172 0.18 -27.56 9.65
CA GLU A 172 -1.22 -27.94 9.62
C GLU A 172 -2.06 -26.72 9.21
N PRO A 173 -2.35 -26.53 7.90
CA PRO A 173 -3.07 -25.36 7.44
C PRO A 173 -4.55 -25.38 7.86
N ALA A 174 -5.03 -24.29 8.43
CA ALA A 174 -6.45 -24.03 8.57
C ALA A 174 -7.08 -23.76 7.18
N PRO A 175 -8.34 -24.16 6.95
CA PRO A 175 -9.05 -23.80 5.72
C PRO A 175 -9.15 -22.29 5.52
N VAL A 176 -8.76 -21.81 4.34
CA VAL A 176 -8.85 -20.38 3.96
C VAL A 176 -9.73 -20.23 2.72
N GLY A 177 -10.97 -19.79 2.94
CA GLY A 177 -11.78 -19.17 1.88
C GLY A 177 -11.49 -17.66 1.81
N LEU A 178 -10.52 -17.27 0.97
CA LEU A 178 -10.12 -15.87 0.75
C LEU A 178 -10.98 -15.26 -0.35
N VAL A 179 -11.76 -14.22 -0.04
CA VAL A 179 -12.64 -13.52 -0.98
C VAL A 179 -12.06 -12.15 -1.32
N PRO A 180 -11.46 -11.94 -2.52
CA PRO A 180 -11.09 -10.62 -2.99
C PRO A 180 -12.32 -9.73 -3.18
N VAL A 181 -12.21 -8.48 -2.74
CA VAL A 181 -13.24 -7.45 -2.82
C VAL A 181 -12.66 -6.25 -3.56
N PHE A 182 -13.24 -5.95 -4.71
CA PHE A 182 -12.88 -4.82 -5.55
C PHE A 182 -13.95 -3.74 -5.53
N CYS A 183 -13.51 -2.49 -5.57
CA CYS A 183 -14.38 -1.35 -5.81
C CYS A 183 -13.99 -0.71 -7.13
N THR A 184 -14.95 -0.53 -8.04
CA THR A 184 -14.66 0.12 -9.33
C THR A 184 -15.63 1.26 -9.64
N PHE A 185 -15.12 2.28 -10.33
CA PHE A 185 -15.88 3.43 -10.80
C PHE A 185 -15.37 3.90 -12.17
N ASN A 186 -16.02 3.45 -13.25
CA ASN A 186 -15.68 3.80 -14.64
C ASN A 186 -14.22 3.47 -15.01
N ARG A 187 -13.74 2.30 -14.56
CA ARG A 187 -12.37 1.79 -14.76
C ARG A 187 -12.37 0.36 -15.27
N GLU A 188 -13.34 0.03 -16.10
CA GLU A 188 -13.63 -1.32 -16.58
C GLU A 188 -12.41 -1.97 -17.26
N ALA A 189 -11.59 -1.18 -17.98
CA ALA A 189 -10.36 -1.65 -18.61
C ALA A 189 -9.27 -2.02 -17.59
N ALA A 190 -9.02 -1.18 -16.59
CA ALA A 190 -8.01 -1.44 -15.56
C ALA A 190 -8.38 -2.67 -14.72
N LEU A 191 -9.66 -2.78 -14.36
CA LEU A 191 -10.18 -3.96 -13.68
C LEU A 191 -10.03 -5.23 -14.54
N ALA A 192 -10.32 -5.14 -15.85
CA ALA A 192 -10.17 -6.28 -16.75
C ALA A 192 -8.71 -6.74 -16.84
N ASP A 193 -7.74 -5.83 -16.91
CA ASP A 193 -6.31 -6.15 -16.91
C ASP A 193 -5.88 -6.84 -15.60
N LEU A 194 -6.39 -6.36 -14.45
CA LEU A 194 -6.15 -6.98 -13.15
C LEU A 194 -6.73 -8.40 -13.10
N LEU A 195 -7.99 -8.59 -13.50
CA LEU A 195 -8.63 -9.90 -13.52
C LEU A 195 -7.93 -10.86 -14.49
N ALA A 196 -7.48 -10.36 -15.65
CA ALA A 196 -6.69 -11.11 -16.61
C ALA A 196 -5.38 -11.60 -15.97
N SER A 197 -4.69 -10.75 -15.19
CA SER A 197 -3.49 -11.13 -14.44
C SER A 197 -3.75 -12.24 -13.43
N ILE A 198 -4.92 -12.28 -12.78
CA ILE A 198 -5.30 -13.38 -11.88
C ILE A 198 -5.53 -14.66 -12.69
N THR A 199 -6.29 -14.58 -13.80
CA THR A 199 -6.59 -15.76 -14.62
C THR A 199 -5.39 -16.33 -15.37
N GLY A 200 -4.37 -15.51 -15.62
CA GLY A 200 -3.11 -15.95 -16.22
C GLY A 200 -2.30 -16.90 -15.32
N ASP A 201 -2.59 -16.93 -14.02
CA ASP A 201 -2.01 -17.85 -13.05
C ASP A 201 -3.10 -18.77 -12.47
N LEU A 202 -3.38 -19.86 -13.20
CA LEU A 202 -4.48 -20.78 -12.89
C LEU A 202 -4.41 -21.37 -11.49
N GLU A 203 -3.20 -21.66 -11.00
CA GLU A 203 -3.01 -22.16 -9.63
C GLU A 203 -3.41 -21.11 -8.60
N THR A 204 -3.21 -19.82 -8.87
CA THR A 204 -3.57 -18.74 -7.94
C THR A 204 -5.05 -18.46 -8.04
N ALA A 205 -5.59 -18.44 -9.26
CA ALA A 205 -7.01 -18.32 -9.48
C ALA A 205 -7.78 -19.41 -8.73
N SER A 206 -7.32 -20.67 -8.71
CA SER A 206 -8.04 -21.77 -8.04
C SER A 206 -8.15 -21.62 -6.51
N LEU A 207 -7.32 -20.79 -5.87
CA LEU A 207 -7.42 -20.49 -4.43
C LEU A 207 -8.59 -19.57 -4.08
N LEU A 208 -9.19 -18.92 -5.07
CA LEU A 208 -10.20 -17.88 -4.88
C LEU A 208 -11.59 -18.45 -5.14
N PRO A 209 -12.37 -18.80 -4.11
CA PRO A 209 -13.70 -19.38 -4.29
C PRO A 209 -14.67 -18.40 -4.95
N ARG A 210 -14.55 -17.11 -4.63
CA ARG A 210 -15.39 -16.03 -5.13
C ARG A 210 -14.59 -14.73 -5.17
N LEU A 211 -14.86 -13.89 -6.16
CA LEU A 211 -14.38 -12.51 -6.22
C LEU A 211 -15.61 -11.60 -6.20
N VAL A 212 -15.65 -10.64 -5.28
CA VAL A 212 -16.73 -9.65 -5.19
C VAL A 212 -16.27 -8.37 -5.86
N ILE A 213 -17.07 -7.86 -6.79
CA ILE A 213 -16.79 -6.61 -7.48
C ILE A 213 -17.97 -5.69 -7.26
N VAL A 214 -17.74 -4.59 -6.54
CA VAL A 214 -18.73 -3.55 -6.33
C VAL A 214 -18.53 -2.47 -7.38
N ASN A 215 -19.38 -2.49 -8.41
CA ASN A 215 -19.40 -1.48 -9.45
C ASN A 215 -20.25 -0.29 -8.99
N GLN A 216 -19.59 0.86 -8.87
CA GLN A 216 -20.20 2.12 -8.46
C GLN A 216 -20.35 3.10 -9.64
N GLY A 217 -19.91 2.68 -10.83
CA GLY A 217 -19.91 3.46 -12.07
C GLY A 217 -21.12 3.17 -12.95
N ARG A 218 -20.88 3.05 -14.26
CA ARG A 218 -21.93 2.68 -15.22
C ARG A 218 -22.33 1.22 -15.05
N PRO A 219 -23.62 0.88 -15.07
CA PRO A 219 -24.07 -0.50 -14.96
C PRO A 219 -23.69 -1.32 -16.20
N GLY A 220 -23.63 -2.64 -16.04
CA GLY A 220 -23.36 -3.58 -17.14
C GLY A 220 -21.90 -3.99 -17.23
N LEU A 221 -21.19 -4.05 -16.10
CA LEU A 221 -19.78 -4.37 -16.03
C LEU A 221 -19.44 -5.71 -16.70
N LEU A 222 -20.27 -6.73 -16.49
CA LEU A 222 -20.08 -8.06 -17.08
C LEU A 222 -20.16 -8.09 -18.61
N SER A 223 -20.82 -7.08 -19.21
CA SER A 223 -20.93 -6.94 -20.66
C SER A 223 -19.74 -6.20 -21.28
N HIS A 224 -18.82 -5.65 -20.48
CA HIS A 224 -17.63 -5.00 -20.98
C HIS A 224 -16.78 -6.02 -21.79
N PRO A 225 -16.35 -5.72 -23.03
CA PRO A 225 -15.72 -6.71 -23.91
C PRO A 225 -14.53 -7.44 -23.29
N ALA A 226 -13.67 -6.72 -22.56
CA ALA A 226 -12.50 -7.31 -21.91
C ALA A 226 -12.86 -8.22 -20.73
N ILE A 227 -13.97 -7.96 -20.02
CA ILE A 227 -14.44 -8.82 -18.93
C ILE A 227 -15.17 -10.04 -19.50
N ALA A 228 -16.00 -9.84 -20.52
CA ALA A 228 -16.71 -10.94 -21.20
C ALA A 228 -15.75 -11.94 -21.87
N ALA A 229 -14.56 -11.49 -22.28
CA ALA A 229 -13.50 -12.32 -22.85
C ALA A 229 -12.78 -13.22 -21.81
N LEU A 230 -12.95 -12.99 -20.51
CA LEU A 230 -12.37 -13.85 -19.48
C LEU A 230 -12.96 -15.28 -19.54
N PRO A 231 -12.20 -16.32 -19.14
CA PRO A 231 -12.67 -17.70 -19.14
C PRO A 231 -14.01 -17.86 -18.42
N ALA A 232 -14.95 -18.60 -19.01
CA ALA A 232 -16.32 -18.75 -18.47
C ALA A 232 -16.32 -19.26 -17.02
N ALA A 233 -15.53 -20.29 -16.71
CA ALA A 233 -15.38 -20.83 -15.36
C ALA A 233 -14.78 -19.83 -14.34
N PHE A 234 -14.04 -18.82 -14.80
CA PHE A 234 -13.61 -17.73 -13.93
C PHE A 234 -14.74 -16.72 -13.71
N ARG A 235 -15.47 -16.37 -14.79
CA ARG A 235 -16.60 -15.43 -14.72
C ARG A 235 -17.72 -15.90 -13.79
N GLU A 236 -17.97 -17.20 -13.70
CA GLU A 236 -18.94 -17.79 -12.76
C GLU A 236 -18.60 -17.54 -11.28
N ARG A 237 -17.33 -17.26 -10.98
CA ARG A 237 -16.85 -16.90 -9.63
C ARG A 237 -16.89 -15.40 -9.35
N LEU A 238 -17.26 -14.57 -10.32
CA LEU A 238 -17.43 -13.14 -10.12
C LEU A 238 -18.84 -12.87 -9.57
N LEU A 239 -18.91 -12.27 -8.38
CA LEU A 239 -20.12 -11.65 -7.87
C LEU A 239 -20.04 -10.16 -8.15
N VAL A 240 -20.75 -9.69 -9.17
CA VAL A 240 -20.84 -8.26 -9.50
C VAL A 240 -22.04 -7.65 -8.81
N ILE A 241 -21.81 -6.60 -8.04
CA ILE A 241 -22.83 -5.81 -7.35
C ILE A 241 -22.84 -4.44 -7.99
N GLU A 242 -23.96 -4.09 -8.63
CA GLU A 242 -24.19 -2.77 -9.21
C GLU A 242 -24.81 -1.84 -8.15
N GLN A 243 -24.21 -0.69 -7.89
CA GLN A 243 -24.72 0.29 -6.93
C GLN A 243 -24.40 1.74 -7.32
N GLY A 244 -24.98 2.71 -6.60
CA GLY A 244 -24.62 4.11 -6.73
C GLY A 244 -23.20 4.42 -6.21
N ASN A 245 -22.73 5.64 -6.42
CA ASN A 245 -21.41 6.06 -5.96
C ASN A 245 -21.43 6.46 -4.47
N PHE A 246 -20.90 5.57 -3.64
CA PHE A 246 -20.67 5.76 -2.20
C PHE A 246 -19.17 5.86 -1.87
N GLY A 247 -18.32 6.03 -2.88
CA GLY A 247 -16.86 6.12 -2.75
C GLY A 247 -16.20 4.80 -2.31
N GLY A 248 -14.90 4.84 -2.02
CA GLY A 248 -14.13 3.67 -1.59
C GLY A 248 -14.73 3.00 -0.34
N ALA A 249 -15.07 3.78 0.69
CA ALA A 249 -15.62 3.26 1.94
C ALA A 249 -16.92 2.48 1.72
N GLY A 250 -17.84 3.01 0.89
CA GLY A 250 -19.10 2.36 0.59
C GLY A 250 -18.95 1.12 -0.28
N GLY A 251 -18.08 1.18 -1.29
CA GLY A 251 -17.76 0.03 -2.13
C GLY A 251 -17.17 -1.13 -1.30
N PHE A 252 -16.14 -0.85 -0.50
CA PHE A 252 -15.44 -1.89 0.25
C PHE A 252 -16.37 -2.46 1.32
N THR A 253 -17.17 -1.63 1.98
CA THR A 253 -18.13 -2.13 2.98
C THR A 253 -19.23 -2.98 2.35
N ARG A 254 -19.77 -2.61 1.18
CA ARG A 254 -20.73 -3.46 0.46
C ARG A 254 -20.10 -4.81 0.11
N GLY A 255 -18.85 -4.80 -0.34
CA GLY A 255 -18.14 -6.01 -0.68
C GLY A 255 -17.81 -6.89 0.53
N LEU A 256 -17.47 -6.28 1.67
CA LEU A 256 -17.30 -6.97 2.96
C LEU A 256 -18.59 -7.66 3.41
N LEU A 257 -19.73 -6.97 3.33
CA LEU A 257 -21.04 -7.56 3.63
C LEU A 257 -21.32 -8.77 2.73
N ALA A 258 -21.09 -8.64 1.42
CA ALA A 258 -21.27 -9.74 0.48
C ALA A 258 -20.30 -10.91 0.74
N ALA A 259 -19.07 -10.63 1.17
CA ALA A 259 -18.09 -11.64 1.57
C ALA A 259 -18.51 -12.39 2.85
N MET A 260 -19.13 -11.69 3.82
CA MET A 260 -19.69 -12.33 5.02
C MET A 260 -20.85 -13.28 4.73
N GLU A 261 -21.57 -13.05 3.63
CA GLU A 261 -22.67 -13.90 3.17
C GLU A 261 -22.19 -15.06 2.27
N GLN A 262 -20.92 -15.06 1.82
CA GLN A 262 -20.41 -16.13 0.95
C GLN A 262 -20.15 -17.43 1.73
N PRO A 263 -20.77 -18.56 1.32
CA PRO A 263 -20.49 -19.85 1.93
C PRO A 263 -19.00 -20.23 1.82
N GLY A 264 -18.42 -20.68 2.94
CA GLY A 264 -17.01 -21.08 3.01
C GLY A 264 -16.02 -19.92 3.05
N ALA A 265 -16.47 -18.67 2.98
CA ALA A 265 -15.59 -17.52 3.18
C ALA A 265 -15.13 -17.42 4.64
N THR A 266 -13.84 -17.17 4.82
CA THR A 266 -13.19 -17.02 6.13
C THR A 266 -12.45 -15.70 6.24
N HIS A 267 -11.98 -15.18 5.10
CA HIS A 267 -11.21 -13.96 4.99
C HIS A 267 -11.73 -13.12 3.82
N ALA A 268 -11.69 -11.79 3.98
CA ALA A 268 -11.85 -10.86 2.87
C ALA A 268 -10.48 -10.25 2.52
N LEU A 269 -10.28 -9.91 1.26
CA LEU A 269 -9.10 -9.20 0.78
C LEU A 269 -9.52 -7.97 -0.02
N LEU A 270 -9.37 -6.79 0.57
CA LEU A 270 -9.66 -5.52 -0.10
C LEU A 270 -8.55 -5.21 -1.10
N MET A 271 -8.93 -4.88 -2.33
CA MET A 271 -8.00 -4.53 -3.41
C MET A 271 -8.55 -3.39 -4.26
N ASP A 272 -7.66 -2.49 -4.66
CA ASP A 272 -7.98 -1.45 -5.65
C ASP A 272 -8.09 -2.07 -7.07
N ASP A 273 -8.82 -1.40 -7.96
CA ASP A 273 -9.07 -1.86 -9.34
C ASP A 273 -8.00 -1.41 -10.35
N ASP A 274 -7.13 -0.48 -9.96
CA ASP A 274 -6.08 0.14 -10.78
C ASP A 274 -4.66 -0.19 -10.33
N ILE A 275 -4.49 -1.29 -9.60
CA ILE A 275 -3.17 -1.85 -9.28
C ILE A 275 -2.63 -2.71 -10.43
N ARG A 276 -1.31 -2.84 -10.49
CA ARG A 276 -0.67 -4.00 -11.13
C ARG A 276 -0.35 -5.02 -10.05
N LEU A 277 -0.93 -6.21 -10.19
CA LEU A 277 -0.81 -7.30 -9.24
C LEU A 277 0.38 -8.22 -9.57
N GLU A 278 1.11 -8.66 -8.55
CA GLU A 278 1.89 -9.89 -8.61
C GLU A 278 0.99 -11.03 -8.10
N PRO A 279 0.50 -11.96 -8.95
CA PRO A 279 -0.44 -13.01 -8.52
C PRO A 279 0.08 -13.85 -7.36
N GLU A 280 1.40 -14.04 -7.28
CA GLU A 280 2.02 -14.74 -6.15
C GLU A 280 1.76 -14.06 -4.79
N SER A 281 1.48 -12.74 -4.75
CA SER A 281 1.06 -12.04 -3.54
C SER A 281 -0.27 -12.60 -2.98
N LEU A 282 -1.21 -13.01 -3.83
CA LEU A 282 -2.48 -13.62 -3.40
C LEU A 282 -2.25 -14.99 -2.77
N ARG A 283 -1.38 -15.81 -3.37
CA ARG A 283 -1.01 -17.13 -2.83
C ARG A 283 -0.34 -16.99 -1.48
N ARG A 284 0.67 -16.11 -1.38
CA ARG A 284 1.37 -15.84 -0.12
C ARG A 284 0.40 -15.36 0.96
N ALA A 285 -0.59 -14.53 0.62
CA ALA A 285 -1.62 -14.11 1.56
C ALA A 285 -2.48 -15.29 2.05
N ALA A 286 -2.95 -16.15 1.14
CA ALA A 286 -3.72 -17.34 1.51
C ALA A 286 -2.91 -18.31 2.39
N ALA A 287 -1.65 -18.57 2.03
CA ALA A 287 -0.74 -19.41 2.81
C ALA A 287 -0.37 -18.78 4.17
N PHE A 288 -0.24 -17.46 4.24
CA PHE A 288 -0.04 -16.76 5.50
C PHE A 288 -1.24 -16.96 6.44
N PHE A 289 -2.46 -16.71 5.94
CA PHE A 289 -3.67 -16.85 6.74
C PHE A 289 -3.92 -18.29 7.21
N SER A 290 -3.52 -19.31 6.44
CA SER A 290 -3.77 -20.71 6.83
C SER A 290 -2.95 -21.15 8.04
N ILE A 291 -1.86 -20.45 8.36
CA ILE A 291 -1.02 -20.74 9.54
C ILE A 291 -0.85 -19.54 10.47
N ALA A 292 -1.55 -18.43 10.23
CA ALA A 292 -1.49 -17.21 11.02
C ALA A 292 -2.07 -17.44 12.43
N ARG A 293 -1.49 -16.75 13.41
CA ARG A 293 -2.11 -16.66 14.74
C ARG A 293 -3.44 -15.88 14.64
N PRO A 294 -4.40 -16.14 15.53
CA PRO A 294 -5.65 -15.36 15.57
C PRO A 294 -5.40 -13.86 15.76
N GLY A 295 -6.30 -13.03 15.25
CA GLY A 295 -6.24 -11.58 15.47
C GLY A 295 -5.27 -10.82 14.55
N LEU A 296 -4.90 -11.40 13.41
CA LEU A 296 -4.01 -10.77 12.42
C LEU A 296 -4.70 -10.39 11.10
N ALA A 297 -4.50 -9.15 10.69
CA ALA A 297 -4.78 -8.65 9.34
C ALA A 297 -3.47 -8.52 8.56
N LEU A 298 -3.50 -8.77 7.26
CA LEU A 298 -2.35 -8.71 6.36
C LEU A 298 -2.44 -7.50 5.45
N GLY A 299 -1.48 -6.59 5.57
CA GLY A 299 -1.28 -5.46 4.66
C GLY A 299 -0.24 -5.77 3.60
N GLY A 300 -0.60 -5.64 2.33
CA GLY A 300 0.35 -5.69 1.22
C GLY A 300 1.15 -4.40 1.13
N GLN A 301 2.39 -4.50 0.69
CA GLN A 301 3.25 -3.34 0.47
C GLN A 301 2.90 -2.66 -0.86
N MET A 302 2.93 -1.33 -0.90
CA MET A 302 2.70 -0.59 -2.12
C MET A 302 4.03 -0.23 -2.78
N LEU A 303 4.27 -0.78 -3.97
CA LEU A 303 5.37 -0.38 -4.84
C LEU A 303 4.95 0.80 -5.72
N ASP A 304 5.91 1.66 -6.03
CA ASP A 304 5.67 2.85 -6.83
C ASP A 304 5.49 2.48 -8.31
N GLY A 305 4.30 2.67 -8.88
CA GLY A 305 4.00 2.35 -10.27
C GLY A 305 4.84 3.12 -11.30
N LEU A 306 5.37 4.30 -10.94
CA LEU A 306 6.25 5.11 -11.79
C LEU A 306 7.73 4.78 -11.59
N ARG A 307 8.10 4.26 -10.41
CA ARG A 307 9.46 3.83 -10.05
C ARG A 307 9.41 2.40 -9.51
N PRO A 308 9.20 1.39 -10.37
CA PRO A 308 8.72 0.07 -9.97
C PRO A 308 9.68 -0.75 -9.11
N THR A 309 10.92 -0.31 -8.93
CA THR A 309 11.90 -0.94 -8.01
C THR A 309 12.02 -0.21 -6.66
N ARG A 310 11.04 0.65 -6.34
CA ARG A 310 10.95 1.37 -5.07
C ARG A 310 9.65 1.02 -4.36
N LEU A 311 9.78 0.78 -3.06
CA LEU A 311 8.68 0.74 -2.12
C LEU A 311 8.18 2.18 -1.91
N TYR A 312 6.89 2.40 -2.15
CA TYR A 312 6.26 3.65 -1.76
C TYR A 312 6.02 3.67 -0.25
N GLU A 313 5.36 2.63 0.27
CA GLU A 313 5.01 2.50 1.69
C GLU A 313 4.69 1.02 2.04
N ALA A 314 5.17 0.54 3.19
CA ALA A 314 4.84 -0.80 3.72
C ALA A 314 3.61 -0.85 4.64
N GLY A 315 3.10 0.32 5.03
CA GLY A 315 2.10 0.59 6.07
C GLY A 315 2.53 1.81 6.88
N ALA A 316 1.71 2.31 7.80
CA ALA A 316 2.02 3.52 8.54
C ALA A 316 1.63 3.49 10.02
N ASN A 317 2.32 4.32 10.78
CA ASN A 317 1.94 4.68 12.14
C ASN A 317 1.33 6.07 12.16
N ILE A 318 0.25 6.23 12.92
CA ILE A 318 -0.36 7.53 13.16
C ILE A 318 0.39 8.21 14.31
N ASP A 319 1.00 9.36 14.04
CA ASP A 319 1.55 10.21 15.09
C ASP A 319 0.38 10.75 15.93
N PRO A 320 0.26 10.35 17.21
CA PRO A 320 -0.87 10.77 18.00
C PRO A 320 -0.88 12.28 18.15
N ALA A 321 0.26 12.98 18.20
CA ALA A 321 0.38 14.44 18.43
C ALA A 321 0.02 15.28 17.21
N THR A 322 0.45 14.86 16.03
CA THR A 322 0.36 15.67 14.80
C THR A 322 -0.65 15.16 13.79
N TRP A 323 -1.18 13.94 13.97
CA TRP A 323 -2.04 13.24 13.01
C TRP A 323 -1.36 12.93 11.69
N TYR A 324 -0.04 13.11 11.65
CA TYR A 324 0.74 12.77 10.50
C TYR A 324 0.87 11.26 10.41
N LEU A 325 0.54 10.72 9.26
CA LEU A 325 0.82 9.32 8.93
C LEU A 325 2.33 9.24 8.69
N ARG A 326 2.99 8.43 9.52
CA ARG A 326 4.42 8.11 9.41
C ARG A 326 4.52 6.80 8.62
N PRO A 327 4.65 6.87 7.28
CA PRO A 327 4.87 5.68 6.46
C PRO A 327 6.12 4.94 6.92
N GLN A 328 6.04 3.62 6.91
CA GLN A 328 7.17 2.73 7.11
C GLN A 328 7.90 2.56 5.79
N LEU A 329 9.21 2.77 5.83
CA LEU A 329 10.12 2.68 4.68
C LEU A 329 9.64 3.50 3.47
N PRO A 330 9.35 4.81 3.64
CA PRO A 330 8.85 5.64 2.56
C PRO A 330 9.91 5.83 1.48
N ASP A 331 9.50 5.69 0.22
CA ASP A 331 10.38 5.85 -0.94
C ASP A 331 11.68 5.02 -0.82
N HIS A 332 11.57 3.76 -0.40
CA HIS A 332 12.73 2.91 -0.13
C HIS A 332 13.11 2.08 -1.36
N PRO A 333 14.38 2.06 -1.82
CA PRO A 333 14.80 1.20 -2.92
C PRO A 333 14.70 -0.28 -2.56
N LEU A 334 14.52 -1.16 -3.54
CA LEU A 334 14.42 -2.62 -3.32
C LEU A 334 15.37 -3.44 -4.22
N ALA A 335 16.04 -2.79 -5.17
CA ALA A 335 16.82 -3.48 -6.19
C ALA A 335 18.14 -4.05 -5.62
N ALA A 336 18.81 -3.32 -4.73
CA ALA A 336 20.09 -3.76 -4.20
C ALA A 336 19.89 -4.68 -2.99
N ARG A 337 20.83 -5.61 -2.85
CA ARG A 337 20.87 -6.58 -1.76
C ARG A 337 20.74 -5.96 -0.37
N ARG A 338 21.51 -4.90 -0.12
CA ARG A 338 21.55 -4.18 1.17
C ARG A 338 20.26 -3.41 1.44
N ASP A 339 19.51 -3.02 0.41
CA ASP A 339 18.26 -2.31 0.62
C ASP A 339 17.25 -3.19 1.38
N LEU A 340 17.30 -4.51 1.18
CA LEU A 340 16.40 -5.44 1.83
C LEU A 340 16.70 -5.62 3.33
N ASP A 341 17.85 -5.15 3.85
CA ASP A 341 18.19 -5.23 5.28
C ASP A 341 17.20 -4.48 6.17
N ALA A 342 16.52 -3.47 5.60
CA ALA A 342 15.47 -2.72 6.26
C ALA A 342 14.29 -3.59 6.75
N PHE A 343 14.11 -4.80 6.20
CA PHE A 343 13.04 -5.73 6.58
C PHE A 343 13.43 -6.73 7.66
N LEU A 344 14.70 -6.74 8.11
CA LEU A 344 15.19 -7.68 9.13
C LEU A 344 14.77 -7.29 10.55
N ALA A 345 14.30 -6.05 10.73
CA ALA A 345 13.77 -5.53 11.99
C ALA A 345 12.41 -4.85 11.74
N PRO A 346 11.33 -5.62 11.54
CA PRO A 346 10.02 -5.04 11.23
C PRO A 346 9.47 -4.22 12.41
N ALA A 347 8.86 -3.09 12.08
CA ALA A 347 8.18 -2.23 13.05
C ALA A 347 6.67 -2.53 13.08
N SER A 348 6.05 -2.39 14.26
CA SER A 348 4.59 -2.39 14.38
C SER A 348 3.98 -1.24 13.57
N MET A 349 2.84 -1.47 12.92
CA MET A 349 2.06 -0.43 12.24
C MET A 349 0.67 -0.28 12.85
N HIS A 350 0.07 0.90 12.66
CA HIS A 350 -1.32 1.13 13.01
C HIS A 350 -2.25 0.76 11.84
N TYR A 351 -1.86 1.00 10.59
CA TYR A 351 -2.69 0.65 9.44
C TYR A 351 -1.87 0.30 8.19
N ASN A 352 -2.55 -0.30 7.22
CA ASN A 352 -2.09 -0.47 5.85
C ASN A 352 -3.25 -0.10 4.92
N GLY A 353 -2.95 0.49 3.76
CA GLY A 353 -4.00 0.94 2.85
C GLY A 353 -4.69 -0.22 2.14
N TRP A 354 -5.91 0.03 1.66
CA TRP A 354 -6.77 -1.00 1.09
C TRP A 354 -6.48 -1.36 -0.38
N TRP A 355 -5.32 -0.95 -0.90
CA TRP A 355 -4.81 -1.42 -2.19
C TRP A 355 -4.56 -2.94 -2.18
N PHE A 356 -4.23 -3.50 -1.00
CA PHE A 356 -4.11 -4.93 -0.73
C PHE A 356 -4.20 -5.15 0.79
N PHE A 357 -5.39 -5.37 1.33
CA PHE A 357 -5.59 -5.52 2.78
C PHE A 357 -6.51 -6.71 3.10
N GLY A 358 -5.92 -7.76 3.66
CA GLY A 358 -6.62 -8.99 4.03
C GLY A 358 -6.96 -9.04 5.51
N LEU A 359 -8.14 -9.55 5.85
CA LEU A 359 -8.53 -9.77 7.23
C LEU A 359 -9.47 -10.97 7.39
N PRO A 360 -9.40 -11.71 8.51
CA PRO A 360 -10.43 -12.66 8.89
C PRO A 360 -11.79 -11.95 9.02
N LEU A 361 -12.85 -12.56 8.50
CA LEU A 361 -14.22 -12.01 8.60
C LEU A 361 -14.67 -11.85 10.06
N GLU A 362 -14.11 -12.66 10.96
CA GLU A 362 -14.36 -12.54 12.41
C GLU A 362 -13.92 -11.18 12.96
N MET A 363 -12.90 -10.53 12.38
CA MET A 363 -12.51 -9.18 12.79
C MET A 363 -13.60 -8.15 12.52
N LEU A 364 -14.44 -8.35 11.50
CA LEU A 364 -15.57 -7.46 11.23
C LEU A 364 -16.61 -7.52 12.36
N ARG A 365 -16.75 -8.68 13.00
CA ARG A 365 -17.63 -8.85 14.18
C ARG A 365 -17.06 -8.19 15.42
N GLN A 366 -15.74 -8.24 15.59
CA GLN A 366 -15.04 -7.68 16.75
C GLN A 366 -14.89 -6.16 16.67
N ALA A 367 -14.54 -5.63 15.49
CA ALA A 367 -14.24 -4.21 15.29
C ALA A 367 -15.39 -3.42 14.65
N GLY A 368 -16.41 -4.08 14.11
CA GLY A 368 -17.46 -3.45 13.31
C GLY A 368 -17.02 -3.19 11.86
N LEU A 369 -17.93 -2.67 11.06
CA LEU A 369 -17.68 -2.31 9.65
C LEU A 369 -16.97 -0.95 9.55
N PRO A 370 -16.33 -0.63 8.41
CA PRO A 370 -15.72 0.67 8.16
C PRO A 370 -16.57 1.89 8.49
N LEU A 371 -15.91 3.04 8.69
CA LEU A 371 -16.59 4.33 8.76
C LEU A 371 -17.18 4.73 7.40
N PRO A 372 -18.40 5.31 7.35
CA PRO A 372 -19.06 5.75 6.11
C PRO A 372 -18.50 7.09 5.61
N CYS A 373 -17.21 7.16 5.31
CA CYS A 373 -16.49 8.42 5.07
C CYS A 373 -16.28 8.81 3.58
N PHE A 374 -16.99 8.14 2.66
CA PHE A 374 -16.87 8.20 1.20
C PHE A 374 -15.50 7.73 0.68
N ILE A 375 -14.41 8.44 0.97
CA ILE A 375 -13.04 8.07 0.56
C ILE A 375 -12.01 8.70 1.51
N ARG A 376 -10.80 8.14 1.60
CA ARG A 376 -9.64 8.63 2.36
C ARG A 376 -9.87 8.60 3.88
N GLY A 377 -9.05 7.85 4.60
CA GLY A 377 -9.05 7.82 6.06
C GLY A 377 -9.97 6.77 6.67
N ASP A 378 -10.77 6.08 5.85
CA ASP A 378 -11.45 4.82 6.15
C ASP A 378 -10.45 3.74 6.53
N ASP A 379 -9.42 3.54 5.72
CA ASP A 379 -8.32 2.63 5.98
C ASP A 379 -7.51 2.99 7.24
N VAL A 380 -7.20 4.27 7.40
CA VAL A 380 -6.46 4.81 8.55
C VAL A 380 -7.23 4.60 9.85
N GLU A 381 -8.52 4.96 9.88
CA GLU A 381 -9.34 4.77 11.06
C GLU A 381 -9.55 3.30 11.35
N TYR A 382 -9.86 2.48 10.35
CA TYR A 382 -10.10 1.06 10.54
C TYR A 382 -8.87 0.36 11.12
N GLY A 383 -7.69 0.61 10.55
CA GLY A 383 -6.44 0.08 11.08
C GLY A 383 -6.18 0.55 12.51
N ARG A 384 -6.42 1.83 12.82
CA ARG A 384 -6.27 2.31 14.20
C ARG A 384 -7.24 1.63 15.15
N ARG A 385 -8.49 1.43 14.75
CA ARG A 385 -9.49 0.72 15.54
C ARG A 385 -9.10 -0.73 15.79
N LEU A 386 -8.60 -1.44 14.78
CA LEU A 386 -8.07 -2.80 14.96
C LEU A 386 -6.96 -2.79 16.02
N HIS A 387 -6.00 -1.87 15.89
CA HIS A 387 -4.90 -1.72 16.83
C HIS A 387 -5.39 -1.43 18.27
N ASP A 388 -6.36 -0.54 18.44
CA ASP A 388 -6.95 -0.22 19.75
C ASP A 388 -7.68 -1.43 20.38
N ALA A 389 -8.21 -2.34 19.55
CA ALA A 389 -8.85 -3.59 19.98
C ALA A 389 -7.86 -4.74 20.25
N GLY A 390 -6.54 -4.51 20.13
CA GLY A 390 -5.53 -5.56 20.27
C GLY A 390 -5.41 -6.49 19.07
N LEU A 391 -6.00 -6.11 17.92
CA LEU A 391 -5.83 -6.78 16.64
C LEU A 391 -4.68 -6.14 15.88
N HIS A 392 -3.88 -6.94 15.19
CA HIS A 392 -2.64 -6.44 14.59
C HIS A 392 -2.70 -6.47 13.06
N THR A 393 -2.28 -5.38 12.44
CA THR A 393 -1.96 -5.35 11.01
C THR A 393 -0.48 -5.67 10.84
N VAL A 394 -0.18 -6.69 10.03
CA VAL A 394 1.19 -7.09 9.70
C VAL A 394 1.46 -6.84 8.22
N SER A 395 2.67 -6.42 7.89
CA SER A 395 3.12 -6.28 6.50
C SER A 395 4.15 -7.34 6.19
N LEU A 396 3.93 -8.09 5.11
CA LEU A 396 4.79 -9.17 4.69
C LEU A 396 5.62 -8.74 3.46
N PRO A 397 6.95 -8.57 3.58
CA PRO A 397 7.78 -8.29 2.42
C PRO A 397 7.65 -9.41 1.37
N GLY A 398 7.53 -9.02 0.10
CA GLY A 398 7.23 -9.95 -1.00
C GLY A 398 5.73 -10.21 -1.21
N VAL A 399 4.84 -9.65 -0.38
CA VAL A 399 3.42 -9.44 -0.70
C VAL A 399 3.21 -7.98 -1.03
N ALA A 400 3.04 -7.69 -2.32
CA ALA A 400 2.99 -6.32 -2.81
C ALA A 400 2.17 -6.17 -4.09
N VAL A 401 1.82 -4.91 -4.35
CA VAL A 401 1.17 -4.44 -5.58
C VAL A 401 1.88 -3.17 -6.05
N TRP A 402 1.91 -2.94 -7.37
CA TRP A 402 2.28 -1.61 -7.88
C TRP A 402 1.02 -0.77 -8.03
N HIS A 403 1.08 0.46 -7.55
CA HIS A 403 -0.03 1.39 -7.65
C HIS A 403 0.48 2.78 -8.01
N GLU A 404 -0.39 3.63 -8.54
CA GLU A 404 -0.07 5.03 -8.77
C GLU A 404 0.30 5.72 -7.44
N PRO A 405 1.50 6.32 -7.34
CA PRO A 405 1.97 6.88 -6.07
C PRO A 405 1.14 8.10 -5.66
N PHE A 406 0.91 8.31 -4.36
CA PHE A 406 0.02 9.42 -3.94
C PHE A 406 0.58 10.81 -4.22
N TYR A 407 1.90 10.95 -4.42
CA TYR A 407 2.46 12.21 -4.88
C TYR A 407 2.03 12.57 -6.32
N ALA A 408 1.59 11.60 -7.13
CA ALA A 408 1.02 11.87 -8.45
C ALA A 408 -0.44 12.36 -8.34
N ARG A 409 -1.11 12.07 -7.22
CA ARG A 409 -2.48 12.51 -6.91
C ARG A 409 -2.49 13.72 -5.96
N ILE A 410 -1.70 14.75 -6.23
CA ILE A 410 -1.63 15.95 -5.37
C ILE A 410 -2.68 16.98 -5.75
N GLY A 411 -3.45 17.40 -4.74
CA GLY A 411 -4.42 18.49 -4.87
C GLY A 411 -5.75 17.99 -5.41
N GLY A 412 -6.78 18.82 -5.27
CA GLY A 412 -8.14 18.42 -5.62
C GLY A 412 -9.05 18.33 -4.41
N TRP A 413 -10.27 17.89 -4.69
CA TRP A 413 -11.36 17.70 -3.75
C TRP A 413 -11.04 16.65 -2.66
N GLN A 414 -10.07 15.75 -2.86
CA GLN A 414 -9.70 14.71 -1.89
C GLN A 414 -9.25 15.30 -0.54
N LEU A 415 -8.61 16.48 -0.56
CA LEU A 415 -8.19 17.19 0.65
C LEU A 415 -9.35 17.49 1.62
N TYR A 416 -10.56 17.70 1.08
CA TYR A 416 -11.75 17.86 1.92
C TYR A 416 -11.99 16.61 2.75
N TYR A 417 -12.02 15.43 2.13
CA TYR A 417 -12.25 14.16 2.81
C TYR A 417 -11.10 13.82 3.75
N GLU A 418 -9.85 13.95 3.33
CA GLU A 418 -8.68 13.75 4.20
C GLU A 418 -8.75 14.62 5.47
N THR A 419 -9.20 15.86 5.33
CA THR A 419 -9.29 16.78 6.47
C THR A 419 -10.48 16.43 7.36
N ARG A 420 -11.67 16.23 6.78
CA ARG A 420 -12.89 15.94 7.53
C ARG A 420 -12.77 14.62 8.26
N ASN A 421 -12.33 13.58 7.56
CA ASN A 421 -12.23 12.23 8.08
C ASN A 421 -11.14 12.15 9.15
N MET A 422 -10.00 12.86 8.98
CA MET A 422 -9.01 12.99 10.05
C MET A 422 -9.58 13.64 11.32
N LEU A 423 -10.44 14.65 11.22
CA LEU A 423 -11.11 15.23 12.39
C LEU A 423 -12.06 14.23 13.08
N VAL A 424 -12.76 13.40 12.30
CA VAL A 424 -13.62 12.32 12.83
C VAL A 424 -12.79 11.25 13.52
N THR A 425 -11.79 10.68 12.84
CA THR A 425 -10.82 9.72 13.44
C THR A 425 -10.20 10.31 14.70
N ALA A 426 -9.97 11.62 14.70
CA ALA A 426 -9.41 12.30 15.85
C ALA A 426 -10.31 12.35 17.07
N ALA A 427 -11.59 12.63 16.85
CA ALA A 427 -12.59 12.57 17.90
C ALA A 427 -12.67 11.17 18.53
N LEU A 428 -12.55 10.12 17.72
CA LEU A 428 -12.74 8.73 18.10
C LEU A 428 -11.53 8.14 18.87
N HIS A 429 -10.31 8.28 18.33
CA HIS A 429 -9.16 7.50 18.80
C HIS A 429 -8.12 8.28 19.60
N PHE A 430 -8.04 9.61 19.45
CA PHE A 430 -7.06 10.41 20.20
C PHE A 430 -7.69 11.72 20.71
N PRO A 431 -8.59 11.63 21.69
CA PRO A 431 -9.24 12.81 22.26
C PRO A 431 -8.20 13.81 22.75
N ARG A 432 -8.37 15.07 22.35
CA ARG A 432 -7.51 16.19 22.72
C ARG A 432 -8.28 17.30 23.40
N GLY A 433 -7.54 18.13 24.14
CA GLY A 433 -8.03 19.42 24.60
C GLY A 433 -8.44 20.29 23.40
N ARG A 434 -9.56 21.02 23.54
CA ARG A 434 -10.22 21.81 22.48
C ARG A 434 -9.25 22.67 21.64
N HIS A 435 -8.27 23.31 22.29
CA HIS A 435 -7.35 24.24 21.65
C HIS A 435 -6.36 23.57 20.70
N ALA A 436 -6.02 22.30 20.95
CA ALA A 436 -5.03 21.60 20.14
C ALA A 436 -5.56 21.31 18.72
N LEU A 437 -6.84 20.95 18.60
CA LEU A 437 -7.49 20.71 17.31
C LEU A 437 -7.61 22.01 16.50
N THR A 438 -8.05 23.09 17.16
CA THR A 438 -8.11 24.43 16.58
C THR A 438 -6.75 24.87 16.06
N TRP A 439 -5.70 24.68 16.86
CA TRP A 439 -4.33 25.05 16.48
C TRP A 439 -3.79 24.24 15.31
N LEU A 440 -4.09 22.94 15.25
CA LEU A 440 -3.75 22.10 14.12
C LEU A 440 -4.43 22.58 12.84
N MET A 441 -5.73 22.87 12.89
CA MET A 441 -6.48 23.36 11.73
C MET A 441 -6.02 24.75 11.30
N PHE A 442 -5.66 25.62 12.26
CA PHE A 442 -5.03 26.91 11.95
C PHE A 442 -3.72 26.73 11.17
N LYS A 443 -2.83 25.85 11.63
CA LYS A 443 -1.56 25.55 10.93
C LYS A 443 -1.80 25.00 9.53
N ARG A 444 -2.74 24.06 9.37
CA ARG A 444 -3.11 23.50 8.06
C ARG A 444 -3.62 24.60 7.13
N LEU A 445 -4.61 25.38 7.57
CA LEU A 445 -5.17 26.51 6.81
C LEU A 445 -4.09 27.54 6.42
N ALA A 446 -3.26 27.96 7.37
CA ALA A 446 -2.17 28.92 7.12
C ALA A 446 -1.19 28.39 6.07
N THR A 447 -0.90 27.08 6.07
CA THR A 447 -0.01 26.45 5.09
C THR A 447 -0.56 26.55 3.67
N TYR A 448 -1.87 26.36 3.46
CA TYR A 448 -2.51 26.53 2.14
C TYR A 448 -2.62 28.00 1.74
N LEU A 449 -3.01 28.88 2.66
CA LEU A 449 -3.15 30.31 2.37
C LEU A 449 -1.81 30.98 2.01
N LEU A 450 -0.75 30.70 2.77
CA LEU A 450 0.55 31.33 2.59
C LEU A 450 1.36 30.74 1.42
N THR A 451 0.92 29.61 0.86
CA THR A 451 1.45 29.03 -0.39
C THR A 451 0.51 29.25 -1.58
N TYR A 452 -0.49 30.15 -1.45
CA TYR A 452 -1.45 30.53 -2.51
C TYR A 452 -2.35 29.41 -3.03
N ARG A 453 -2.49 28.33 -2.26
CA ARG A 453 -3.35 27.19 -2.59
C ARG A 453 -4.78 27.44 -2.07
N TYR A 454 -5.45 28.46 -2.62
CA TYR A 454 -6.75 28.93 -2.13
C TYR A 454 -7.88 27.90 -2.27
N TYR A 455 -7.87 27.10 -3.34
CA TYR A 455 -8.80 25.99 -3.48
C TYR A 455 -8.68 25.01 -2.30
N GLY A 456 -7.44 24.62 -1.96
CA GLY A 456 -7.19 23.74 -0.82
C GLY A 456 -7.58 24.36 0.51
N ALA A 457 -7.36 25.68 0.70
CA ALA A 457 -7.83 26.39 1.88
C ALA A 457 -9.37 26.37 1.98
N ALA A 458 -10.10 26.59 0.88
CA ALA A 458 -11.56 26.51 0.86
C ALA A 458 -12.07 25.11 1.23
N LEU A 459 -11.44 24.06 0.71
CA LEU A 459 -11.76 22.67 1.05
C LEU A 459 -11.50 22.35 2.52
N VAL A 460 -10.40 22.83 3.10
CA VAL A 460 -10.12 22.68 4.55
C VAL A 460 -11.21 23.35 5.39
N LEU A 461 -11.65 24.55 5.02
CA LEU A 461 -12.75 25.22 5.73
C LEU A 461 -14.06 24.44 5.60
N GLN A 462 -14.38 23.95 4.41
CA GLN A 462 -15.59 23.15 4.21
C GLN A 462 -15.56 21.86 5.04
N ALA A 463 -14.41 21.17 5.09
CA ALA A 463 -14.21 19.99 5.91
C ALA A 463 -14.46 20.25 7.40
N VAL A 464 -13.98 21.39 7.92
CA VAL A 464 -14.21 21.78 9.32
C VAL A 464 -15.69 22.10 9.57
N ARG A 465 -16.39 22.75 8.63
CA ARG A 465 -17.85 23.00 8.75
C ARG A 465 -18.62 21.70 8.84
N ASP A 466 -18.32 20.75 7.95
CA ASP A 466 -19.04 19.48 7.89
C ASP A 466 -18.70 18.57 9.06
N TYR A 467 -17.47 18.59 9.57
CA TYR A 467 -17.14 17.93 10.84
C TYR A 467 -17.99 18.47 12.01
N LEU A 468 -18.19 19.79 12.08
CA LEU A 468 -19.01 20.44 13.12
C LEU A 468 -20.51 20.19 12.98
N ARG A 469 -21.00 19.72 11.82
CA ARG A 469 -22.39 19.25 11.67
C ARG A 469 -22.64 17.94 12.41
N GLY A 470 -21.58 17.18 12.72
CA GLY A 470 -21.69 15.89 13.39
C GLY A 470 -22.23 14.78 12.46
N PRO A 471 -22.65 13.64 13.04
CA PRO A 471 -23.07 12.45 12.29
C PRO A 471 -24.32 12.66 11.42
N ALA A 472 -25.13 13.70 11.66
CA ALA A 472 -26.24 14.09 10.80
C ALA A 472 -25.79 14.41 9.35
N LEU A 473 -24.51 14.70 9.13
CA LEU A 473 -23.93 14.80 7.79
C LEU A 473 -24.14 13.54 6.95
N LEU A 474 -24.19 12.36 7.58
CA LEU A 474 -24.36 11.07 6.90
C LEU A 474 -25.79 10.85 6.38
N GLU A 475 -26.73 11.72 6.71
CA GLU A 475 -28.08 11.72 6.12
C GLU A 475 -28.08 12.36 4.72
N ASP A 476 -27.06 13.19 4.41
CA ASP A 476 -26.90 13.78 3.09
C ASP A 476 -26.46 12.71 2.08
N SER A 477 -26.92 12.82 0.83
CA SER A 477 -26.42 12.00 -0.26
C SER A 477 -24.91 12.22 -0.45
N PRO A 478 -24.06 11.17 -0.38
CA PRO A 478 -22.62 11.31 -0.57
C PRO A 478 -22.25 11.84 -1.96
N ALA A 479 -23.01 11.44 -2.99
CA ALA A 479 -22.86 11.94 -4.35
C ALA A 479 -23.17 13.45 -4.45
N ALA A 480 -24.23 13.92 -3.78
CA ALA A 480 -24.58 15.33 -3.75
C ALA A 480 -23.54 16.16 -2.99
N LEU A 481 -23.07 15.66 -1.85
CA LEU A 481 -21.99 16.28 -1.09
C LEU A 481 -20.72 16.37 -1.94
N HIS A 482 -20.34 15.29 -2.63
CA HIS A 482 -19.19 15.30 -3.53
C HIS A 482 -19.34 16.32 -4.67
N ALA A 483 -20.51 16.37 -5.31
CA ALA A 483 -20.81 17.32 -6.38
C ALA A 483 -20.70 18.78 -5.91
N SER A 484 -21.11 19.08 -4.67
CA SER A 484 -21.02 20.43 -4.09
C SER A 484 -19.58 20.96 -4.00
N LEU A 485 -18.57 20.07 -3.92
CA LEU A 485 -17.16 20.47 -3.87
C LEU A 485 -16.69 21.10 -5.20
N ALA A 486 -17.42 20.91 -6.30
CA ALA A 486 -17.14 21.54 -7.59
C ALA A 486 -17.21 23.08 -7.51
N ALA A 487 -18.14 23.64 -6.72
CA ALA A 487 -18.27 25.08 -6.54
C ALA A 487 -16.98 25.73 -5.99
N HIS A 488 -16.24 25.01 -5.13
CA HIS A 488 -14.93 25.48 -4.64
C HIS A 488 -13.86 25.46 -5.73
N LYS A 489 -13.92 24.49 -6.65
CA LYS A 489 -13.01 24.43 -7.80
C LYS A 489 -13.32 25.56 -8.77
N GLU A 490 -14.58 25.85 -9.03
CA GLU A 490 -15.01 26.96 -9.89
C GLU A 490 -14.62 28.33 -9.32
N ALA A 491 -14.77 28.53 -8.01
CA ALA A 491 -14.37 29.76 -7.33
C ALA A 491 -12.85 29.95 -7.27
N HIS A 492 -12.07 28.87 -7.34
CA HIS A 492 -10.62 28.86 -7.23
C HIS A 492 -10.01 27.86 -8.22
N PRO A 493 -10.10 28.11 -9.54
CA PRO A 493 -9.72 27.13 -10.55
C PRO A 493 -8.22 26.81 -10.46
N PRO A 494 -7.85 25.51 -10.40
CA PRO A 494 -6.47 25.10 -10.61
C PRO A 494 -5.99 25.61 -11.97
N GLN A 495 -4.74 26.09 -12.01
CA GLN A 495 -4.08 26.54 -13.23
C GLN A 495 -2.84 25.70 -13.45
N SER A 496 -2.51 25.41 -14.70
CA SER A 496 -1.30 24.68 -15.08
C SER A 496 -0.56 25.39 -16.21
N LEU A 497 0.73 25.06 -16.37
CA LEU A 497 1.55 25.45 -17.51
C LEU A 497 2.24 24.23 -18.09
N PRO A 498 2.40 24.13 -19.43
CA PRO A 498 3.17 23.07 -20.04
C PRO A 498 4.61 23.04 -19.54
N MET A 499 5.15 21.82 -19.33
CA MET A 499 6.49 21.61 -18.81
C MET A 499 7.60 22.22 -19.69
N GLU A 500 7.39 22.29 -21.00
CA GLU A 500 8.33 22.81 -22.00
C GLU A 500 8.55 24.33 -21.87
N ARG A 501 7.65 25.02 -21.18
CA ARG A 501 7.77 26.47 -20.98
C ARG A 501 8.96 26.77 -20.07
N VAL A 502 9.93 27.51 -20.61
CA VAL A 502 11.08 27.99 -19.84
C VAL A 502 10.62 29.04 -18.82
N VAL A 503 10.80 28.72 -17.54
CA VAL A 503 10.46 29.59 -16.41
C VAL A 503 11.70 29.71 -15.50
N PRO A 504 12.13 30.92 -15.10
CA PRO A 504 13.33 31.11 -14.28
C PRO A 504 13.16 30.49 -12.87
N PRO A 505 14.23 29.97 -12.25
CA PRO A 505 14.15 29.39 -10.90
C PRO A 505 13.79 30.44 -9.84
N ALA A 506 12.97 30.03 -8.88
CA ALA A 506 12.62 30.85 -7.73
C ALA A 506 13.86 31.14 -6.87
N ALA A 507 14.04 32.39 -6.47
CA ALA A 507 15.01 32.74 -5.44
C ALA A 507 14.52 32.26 -4.07
N VAL A 508 15.03 31.12 -3.60
CA VAL A 508 14.66 30.50 -2.32
C VAL A 508 15.62 30.95 -1.22
N PRO A 509 15.13 31.57 -0.13
CA PRO A 509 15.98 31.94 0.99
C PRO A 509 16.50 30.69 1.73
N ARG A 510 17.76 30.74 2.19
CA ARG A 510 18.31 29.68 3.06
C ARG A 510 17.51 29.55 4.35
N ASP A 511 17.44 28.31 4.84
CA ASP A 511 16.94 28.02 6.17
C ASP A 511 17.93 28.60 7.18
N SER A 512 17.48 29.61 7.93
CA SER A 512 18.29 30.21 8.98
C SER A 512 17.50 30.19 10.28
N GLY A 513 18.06 29.49 11.27
CA GLY A 513 17.39 29.06 12.48
C GLY A 513 17.04 30.18 13.46
N GLY A 514 16.05 29.88 14.33
CA GLY A 514 15.62 30.69 15.46
C GLY A 514 14.12 31.05 15.41
N ARG A 515 13.41 30.83 16.53
CA ARG A 515 11.96 31.12 16.66
C ARG A 515 11.61 32.57 16.30
N ALA A 516 12.47 33.53 16.68
CA ALA A 516 12.27 34.96 16.38
C ALA A 516 12.29 35.27 14.87
N ARG A 517 13.22 34.66 14.11
CA ARG A 517 13.28 34.84 12.65
C ARG A 517 12.07 34.23 11.94
N ILE A 518 11.60 33.08 12.42
CA ILE A 518 10.37 32.45 11.92
C ILE A 518 9.15 33.36 12.18
N ALA A 519 9.04 33.90 13.39
CA ALA A 519 7.97 34.83 13.74
C ALA A 519 7.99 36.10 12.88
N LEU A 520 9.17 36.70 12.66
CA LEU A 520 9.32 37.87 11.78
C LEU A 520 8.93 37.54 10.32
N ARG A 521 9.35 36.38 9.81
CA ARG A 521 8.95 35.90 8.47
C ARG A 521 7.45 35.70 8.38
N LEU A 522 6.80 35.16 9.41
CA LEU A 522 5.36 34.98 9.45
C LEU A 522 4.63 36.34 9.43
N ALA A 523 5.06 37.27 10.27
CA ALA A 523 4.51 38.63 10.30
C ALA A 523 4.64 39.31 8.92
N TRP A 524 5.81 39.17 8.28
CA TRP A 524 6.03 39.68 6.92
C TRP A 524 5.14 38.98 5.89
N ALA A 525 5.00 37.64 5.95
CA ALA A 525 4.15 36.87 5.06
C ALA A 525 2.68 37.32 5.14
N LEU A 526 2.17 37.51 6.35
CA LEU A 526 0.82 37.99 6.60
C LEU A 526 0.64 39.41 6.06
N ALA A 527 1.56 40.33 6.39
CA ALA A 527 1.52 41.71 5.90
C ALA A 527 1.56 41.77 4.37
N ARG A 528 2.41 40.97 3.73
CA ARG A 528 2.50 40.89 2.26
C ARG A 528 1.21 40.39 1.63
N ASN A 529 0.64 39.31 2.16
CA ASN A 529 -0.62 38.75 1.65
C ASN A 529 -1.81 39.69 1.85
N TRP A 530 -1.72 40.63 2.81
CA TRP A 530 -2.72 41.69 2.98
C TRP A 530 -2.57 42.86 1.99
N ARG A 531 -1.41 43.01 1.33
CA ARG A 531 -1.13 44.05 0.32
C ARG A 531 -1.45 43.56 -1.09
N ARG A 532 -1.58 44.47 -2.07
CA ARG A 532 -1.82 44.10 -3.47
C ARG A 532 -0.61 43.31 -4.04
N PRO A 533 -0.81 42.42 -5.03
CA PRO A 533 0.25 41.87 -5.87
C PRO A 533 1.19 42.96 -6.39
N THR A 534 2.49 42.68 -6.42
CA THR A 534 3.54 43.66 -6.77
C THR A 534 3.46 44.06 -8.25
N ALA A 535 2.93 43.17 -9.09
CA ALA A 535 2.39 43.42 -10.42
C ALA A 535 1.43 42.28 -10.81
N GLU A 536 0.33 42.58 -11.48
CA GLU A 536 -0.62 41.58 -12.01
C GLU A 536 0.02 40.66 -13.07
N HIS A 537 1.13 41.12 -13.67
CA HIS A 537 1.92 40.46 -14.72
C HIS A 537 3.31 40.01 -14.26
N ALA A 538 3.54 39.81 -12.96
CA ALA A 538 4.84 39.31 -12.47
C ALA A 538 5.19 37.98 -13.17
N ALA A 539 6.41 37.91 -13.71
CA ALA A 539 6.89 36.71 -14.40
C ALA A 539 6.83 35.51 -13.44
N PRO A 540 6.30 34.35 -13.91
CA PRO A 540 6.31 33.14 -13.09
C PRO A 540 7.73 32.74 -12.75
N VAL A 541 7.91 32.15 -11.56
CA VAL A 541 9.16 31.48 -11.19
C VAL A 541 8.91 30.00 -10.92
N ARG A 542 9.83 29.14 -11.33
CA ARG A 542 9.75 27.69 -11.09
C ARG A 542 10.26 27.34 -9.71
N LEU A 543 9.55 26.45 -9.02
CA LEU A 543 9.89 25.99 -7.68
C LEU A 543 9.69 24.47 -7.61
N PRO A 544 10.71 23.69 -7.24
CA PRO A 544 10.53 22.27 -6.95
C PRO A 544 9.45 22.07 -5.88
N MET A 545 8.56 21.08 -6.03
CA MET A 545 7.50 20.83 -5.04
C MET A 545 8.03 20.71 -3.59
N PRO A 546 9.16 20.02 -3.31
CA PRO A 546 9.72 19.94 -1.96
C PRO A 546 10.10 21.31 -1.34
N ASP A 547 10.32 22.33 -2.16
CA ASP A 547 10.64 23.69 -1.71
C ASP A 547 9.40 24.56 -1.44
N LEU A 548 8.18 24.04 -1.65
CA LEU A 548 6.90 24.72 -1.41
C LEU A 548 6.60 24.88 0.09
N LEU A 549 7.44 25.65 0.77
CA LEU A 549 7.27 26.04 2.17
C LEU A 549 6.88 27.51 2.23
N TRP A 550 5.91 27.83 3.09
CA TRP A 550 5.35 29.19 3.17
C TRP A 550 6.44 30.27 3.33
N PHE A 551 7.46 30.00 4.14
CA PHE A 551 8.56 30.94 4.41
C PHE A 551 9.58 31.06 3.27
N ARG A 552 9.64 30.06 2.37
CA ARG A 552 10.52 30.05 1.19
C ARG A 552 9.91 30.78 -0.01
N VAL A 553 8.58 30.81 -0.10
CA VAL A 553 7.86 31.38 -1.25
C VAL A 553 7.39 32.82 -1.08
N THR A 554 7.53 33.38 0.13
CA THR A 554 7.06 34.72 0.49
C THR A 554 7.57 35.88 -0.39
N ARG A 555 8.61 35.67 -1.23
CA ARG A 555 9.15 36.70 -2.14
C ARG A 555 8.48 36.76 -3.51
N HIS A 556 7.69 35.74 -3.84
CA HIS A 556 7.17 35.51 -5.20
C HIS A 556 5.65 35.61 -5.20
N ASP A 557 5.07 36.20 -6.24
CA ASP A 557 3.61 36.33 -6.40
C ASP A 557 3.02 35.29 -7.38
N HIS A 558 3.87 34.67 -8.20
CA HIS A 558 3.49 33.74 -9.26
C HIS A 558 4.49 32.57 -9.29
N LEU A 559 4.04 31.39 -8.88
CA LEU A 559 4.85 30.19 -8.75
C LEU A 559 4.39 29.14 -9.75
N VAL A 560 5.34 28.41 -10.31
CA VAL A 560 5.10 27.22 -11.14
C VAL A 560 5.78 26.06 -10.43
N LEU A 561 5.00 25.07 -10.01
CA LEU A 561 5.53 23.92 -9.31
C LEU A 561 6.17 22.95 -10.29
N GLU A 562 7.41 22.59 -10.02
CA GLU A 562 8.15 21.62 -10.80
C GLU A 562 8.06 20.24 -10.15
N GLN A 563 7.62 19.27 -10.94
CA GLN A 563 7.49 17.86 -10.63
C GLN A 563 8.04 17.08 -11.83
N TRP A 564 8.70 15.93 -11.59
CA TRP A 564 9.31 15.17 -12.67
C TRP A 564 8.31 14.25 -13.41
N TRP A 565 7.15 13.99 -12.82
CA TRP A 565 6.13 13.06 -13.31
C TRP A 565 4.92 13.73 -13.97
N ASP A 566 4.69 15.03 -13.70
CA ASP A 566 3.51 15.75 -14.18
C ASP A 566 3.86 16.61 -15.40
N PRO A 567 3.30 16.31 -16.60
CA PRO A 567 3.52 17.14 -17.78
C PRO A 567 2.87 18.53 -17.67
N GLU A 568 1.89 18.69 -16.78
CA GLU A 568 1.20 19.95 -16.50
C GLU A 568 1.66 20.54 -15.16
N ARG A 569 2.50 21.56 -15.20
CA ARG A 569 3.06 22.16 -13.97
C ARG A 569 2.01 23.03 -13.25
N PRO A 570 1.62 22.73 -12.00
CA PRO A 570 0.65 23.54 -11.28
C PRO A 570 1.14 24.98 -11.07
N VAL A 571 0.25 25.93 -11.29
CA VAL A 571 0.50 27.37 -11.15
C VAL A 571 -0.20 27.89 -9.91
N LEU A 572 0.54 28.57 -9.04
CA LEU A 572 0.03 29.19 -7.82
C LEU A 572 0.22 30.70 -7.90
N ARG A 573 -0.87 31.45 -7.74
CA ARG A 573 -0.88 32.92 -7.85
C ARG A 573 -1.38 33.56 -6.57
N ARG A 574 -0.66 34.56 -6.07
CA ARG A 574 -1.10 35.32 -4.90
C ARG A 574 -2.33 36.17 -5.23
N SER A 575 -3.42 35.99 -4.48
CA SER A 575 -4.63 36.79 -4.58
C SER A 575 -4.97 37.39 -3.22
N ARG A 576 -4.89 38.72 -3.13
CA ARG A 576 -5.22 39.48 -1.92
C ARG A 576 -6.68 39.26 -1.51
N GLU A 577 -7.58 39.22 -2.48
CA GLU A 577 -9.01 39.06 -2.23
C GLU A 577 -9.31 37.68 -1.66
N ALA A 578 -8.84 36.62 -2.34
CA ALA A 578 -9.01 35.24 -1.88
C ALA A 578 -8.38 35.02 -0.50
N PHE A 579 -7.16 35.54 -0.28
CA PHE A 579 -6.49 35.46 1.01
C PHE A 579 -7.32 36.11 2.12
N ARG A 580 -7.75 37.37 1.94
CA ARG A 580 -8.50 38.10 2.97
C ARG A 580 -9.84 37.45 3.30
N ARG A 581 -10.57 36.99 2.29
CA ARG A 581 -11.85 36.30 2.46
C ARG A 581 -11.67 35.01 3.25
N LEU A 582 -10.86 34.09 2.72
CA LEU A 582 -10.64 32.77 3.33
C LEU A 582 -9.98 32.86 4.71
N PHE A 583 -9.09 33.83 4.94
CA PHE A 583 -8.48 34.05 6.25
C PHE A 583 -9.52 34.51 7.29
N ARG A 584 -10.41 35.45 6.94
CA ARG A 584 -11.47 35.92 7.84
C ARG A 584 -12.49 34.82 8.13
N ASP A 585 -12.95 34.13 7.09
CA ASP A 585 -13.86 32.99 7.22
C ASP A 585 -13.24 31.90 8.11
N GLY A 586 -11.95 31.63 7.90
CA GLY A 586 -11.18 30.70 8.70
C GLY A 586 -11.06 31.10 10.16
N LEU A 587 -10.78 32.36 10.48
CA LEU A 587 -10.74 32.81 11.88
C LEU A 587 -12.10 32.64 12.58
N THR A 588 -13.19 33.00 11.90
CA THR A 588 -14.55 32.81 12.45
C THR A 588 -14.85 31.33 12.67
N LEU A 589 -14.56 30.49 11.69
CA LEU A 589 -14.81 29.05 11.77
C LEU A 589 -13.92 28.35 12.82
N LEU A 590 -12.66 28.76 12.96
CA LEU A 590 -11.75 28.18 13.96
C LEU A 590 -12.16 28.56 15.38
N ARG A 591 -12.70 29.76 15.62
CA ARG A 591 -13.33 30.11 16.92
C ARG A 591 -14.55 29.24 17.20
N ARG A 592 -15.35 28.96 16.16
CA ARG A 592 -16.49 28.04 16.25
C ARG A 592 -16.02 26.62 16.57
N LEU A 593 -14.97 26.12 15.90
CA LEU A 593 -14.35 24.83 16.18
C LEU A 593 -13.83 24.74 17.61
N ASP A 594 -13.19 25.79 18.14
CA ASP A 594 -12.69 25.80 19.52
C ASP A 594 -13.82 25.68 20.55
N ARG A 595 -14.97 26.31 20.26
CA ARG A 595 -16.16 26.32 21.13
C ARG A 595 -17.00 25.05 21.01
N GLU A 596 -17.32 24.64 19.79
CA GLU A 596 -18.29 23.57 19.47
C GLU A 596 -17.63 22.23 19.18
N GLY A 597 -16.31 22.21 18.93
CA GLY A 597 -15.55 21.01 18.61
C GLY A 597 -15.66 19.87 19.64
N PRO A 598 -15.67 20.14 20.97
CA PRO A 598 -15.90 19.09 21.96
C PRO A 598 -17.28 18.43 21.84
N ALA A 599 -18.34 19.22 21.59
CA ALA A 599 -19.69 18.68 21.41
C ALA A 599 -19.81 17.89 20.11
N ALA A 600 -19.20 18.37 19.02
CA ALA A 600 -19.12 17.62 17.77
C ALA A 600 -18.37 16.29 17.93
N ALA A 601 -17.23 16.30 18.64
CA ALA A 601 -16.46 15.09 18.91
C ALA A 601 -17.27 14.06 19.69
N GLU A 602 -18.03 14.51 20.69
CA GLU A 602 -18.90 13.65 21.48
C GLU A 602 -20.06 13.08 20.65
N ALA A 603 -20.68 13.89 19.79
CA ALA A 603 -21.73 13.40 18.87
C ALA A 603 -21.19 12.31 17.92
N TRP A 604 -19.97 12.46 17.40
CA TRP A 604 -19.32 11.43 16.60
C TRP A 604 -19.07 10.14 17.39
N ARG A 605 -18.60 10.23 18.65
CA ARG A 605 -18.41 9.05 19.51
C ARG A 605 -19.72 8.33 19.82
N GLN A 606 -20.79 9.08 20.12
CA GLN A 606 -22.09 8.51 20.42
C GLN A 606 -22.71 7.79 19.21
N ALA A 607 -22.53 8.33 18.01
CA ALA A 607 -23.00 7.69 16.79
C ALA A 607 -22.12 6.52 16.34
N PHE A 608 -20.87 6.45 16.81
CA PHE A 608 -19.88 5.49 16.33
C PHE A 608 -20.35 4.04 16.32
N PRO A 609 -20.89 3.47 17.42
CA PRO A 609 -21.36 2.08 17.43
C PRO A 609 -22.46 1.82 16.39
N THR A 610 -23.30 2.81 16.12
CA THR A 610 -24.39 2.71 15.14
C THR A 610 -23.86 2.75 13.72
N ILE A 611 -23.03 3.74 13.37
CA ILE A 611 -22.58 3.97 11.98
C ILE A 611 -21.59 2.90 11.48
N THR A 612 -21.03 2.11 12.39
CA THR A 612 -20.15 0.97 12.07
C THR A 612 -20.86 -0.37 12.23
N SER A 613 -22.18 -0.36 12.50
CA SER A 613 -22.95 -1.59 12.69
C SER A 613 -23.41 -2.20 11.36
N PRO A 614 -23.57 -3.54 11.29
CA PRO A 614 -24.14 -4.19 10.12
C PRO A 614 -25.52 -3.65 9.70
N PRO A 615 -26.47 -3.30 10.59
CA PRO A 615 -27.77 -2.75 10.19
C PRO A 615 -27.73 -1.34 9.59
N PHE A 616 -26.70 -0.53 9.91
CA PHE A 616 -26.60 0.83 9.38
C PHE A 616 -26.30 0.85 7.88
N TRP A 617 -25.36 0.00 7.44
CA TRP A 617 -24.83 0.05 6.09
C TRP A 617 -25.85 -0.25 4.98
N PRO A 618 -26.71 -1.29 5.08
CA PRO A 618 -27.76 -1.51 4.10
C PRO A 618 -28.69 -0.31 3.93
N ARG A 619 -29.06 0.36 5.03
CA ARG A 619 -29.87 1.57 4.99
C ARG A 619 -29.12 2.73 4.33
N TYR A 620 -27.87 2.95 4.72
CA TYR A 620 -27.04 4.03 4.17
C TYR A 620 -26.78 3.86 2.67
N LEU A 621 -26.62 2.62 2.21
CA LEU A 621 -26.45 2.26 0.80
C LEU A 621 -27.76 2.28 0.00
N GLY A 622 -28.90 2.54 0.64
CA GLY A 622 -30.21 2.55 -0.01
C GLY A 622 -30.67 1.16 -0.47
N LEU A 623 -30.19 0.09 0.17
CA LEU A 623 -30.63 -1.27 -0.13
C LEU A 623 -32.04 -1.47 0.42
N PRO A 624 -32.89 -2.27 -0.26
CA PRO A 624 -34.18 -2.64 0.29
C PRO A 624 -33.98 -3.29 1.68
N ALA A 625 -34.83 -2.93 2.64
CA ALA A 625 -34.86 -3.62 3.92
C ALA A 625 -35.14 -5.10 3.63
N GLY A 626 -34.21 -5.99 3.99
CA GLY A 626 -34.37 -7.42 3.76
C GLY A 626 -35.62 -7.94 4.44
N GLU A 627 -36.40 -8.74 3.70
CA GLU A 627 -37.40 -9.66 4.25
C GLU A 627 -36.76 -10.76 5.10
#